data_AF-J1F6R8-F1
#
_entry.id   AF-J1F6R8-F1
#
_cell.length_a   1.000
_cell.length_b   1.000
_cell.length_c   1.000
_cell.angle_alpha   90.00
_cell.angle_beta   90.00
_cell.angle_gamma   90.00
#
_symmetry.space_group_name_H-M   'P 1'
#
loop_
_entity.id
_entity.type
_entity.pdbx_description
1 polymer ?
#
loop_
_entity_poly.entity_id
_entity_poly.type
_entity_poly.pdbx_seq_one_letter_code
_entity_poly.pdbx_strand_id
1 'polypeptide(L)'
;MNLHVMWDGTYTLDDLFNEASESNTKTLTENKDKGLYQIYGDHPVYGSDTLLYIGKAVKQTFNKRINQEHNWWHNRHSSRIKIYVGRFMYNRIPDHKQWEDDVSEAERLLIYTHMPAHNSSNISSVYDSGRDITVMNYGMHRSLITEVSSKMWLREQNRLKIYGE
;
A
#
# COMPACT_ATOMS: atom_id res chain seq x y z
N MET A 1 -0.86 -16.56 -9.34
CA MET A 1 0.12 -15.63 -9.93
C MET A 1 0.83 -14.90 -8.81
N ASN A 2 2.15 -14.75 -8.86
CA ASN A 2 2.90 -14.10 -7.78
C ASN A 2 3.27 -12.68 -8.18
N LEU A 3 2.91 -11.72 -7.34
CA LEU A 3 3.26 -10.30 -7.48
C LEU A 3 4.30 -9.96 -6.43
N HIS A 4 5.49 -9.58 -6.86
CA HIS A 4 6.61 -9.29 -5.96
C HIS A 4 6.75 -7.79 -5.76
N VAL A 5 6.65 -7.31 -4.53
CA VAL A 5 6.71 -5.88 -4.19
C VAL A 5 7.93 -5.64 -3.31
N MET A 6 8.86 -4.82 -3.78
CA MET A 6 10.02 -4.36 -3.02
C MET A 6 9.70 -3.03 -2.35
N TRP A 7 9.72 -3.02 -1.02
CA TRP A 7 9.41 -1.85 -0.20
C TRP A 7 10.67 -1.12 0.25
N ASP A 8 10.67 0.20 0.14
CA ASP A 8 11.73 1.10 0.58
C ASP A 8 11.16 2.28 1.40
N GLY A 9 11.99 2.85 2.28
CA GLY A 9 11.63 3.87 3.26
C GLY A 9 12.78 4.23 4.21
N THR A 10 12.56 5.00 5.28
CA THR A 10 11.33 5.75 5.61
C THR A 10 11.36 7.11 4.91
N TYR A 11 10.25 7.52 4.32
CA TYR A 11 10.06 8.88 3.79
C TYR A 11 9.18 9.68 4.75
N THR A 12 9.48 10.97 4.89
CA THR A 12 8.67 11.96 5.61
C THR A 12 7.90 12.82 4.61
N LEU A 13 6.97 13.64 5.10
CA LEU A 13 6.27 14.62 4.26
C LEU A 13 7.24 15.67 3.71
N ASP A 14 8.24 16.04 4.50
CA ASP A 14 9.27 16.99 4.09
C ASP A 14 10.12 16.42 2.94
N ASP A 15 10.46 15.13 2.98
CA ASP A 15 11.19 14.46 1.88
C ASP A 15 10.42 14.48 0.55
N LEU A 16 9.08 14.50 0.62
CA LEU A 16 8.20 14.43 -0.53
C LEU A 16 7.80 15.81 -1.08
N PHE A 17 7.68 16.82 -0.23
CA PHE A 17 7.04 18.10 -0.56
C PHE A 17 7.92 19.33 -0.43
N ASN A 18 9.06 19.27 0.29
CA ASN A 18 9.96 20.41 0.37
C ASN A 18 10.92 20.42 -0.83
N GLU A 19 10.72 21.39 -1.73
CA GLU A 19 11.61 21.66 -2.87
C GLU A 19 12.94 22.31 -2.45
N ALA A 20 13.09 22.69 -1.17
CA ALA A 20 14.21 23.50 -0.71
C ALA A 20 15.27 22.68 0.05
N SER A 21 16.47 22.72 -0.52
CA SER A 21 17.79 22.64 0.12
C SER A 21 18.54 21.30 0.00
N GLU A 22 19.47 21.32 -0.95
CA GLU A 22 20.73 20.57 -0.98
C GLU A 22 20.68 19.05 -1.30
N SER A 23 20.75 18.75 -2.61
CA SER A 23 21.48 17.63 -3.23
C SER A 23 21.17 16.18 -2.84
N ASN A 24 20.34 15.87 -1.85
CA ASN A 24 20.08 14.48 -1.41
C ASN A 24 18.60 14.18 -1.07
N THR A 25 17.67 15.09 -1.34
CA THR A 25 16.24 14.89 -1.04
C THR A 25 15.61 13.85 -1.95
N LYS A 26 15.04 12.79 -1.37
CA LYS A 26 14.39 11.70 -2.11
C LYS A 26 12.99 12.11 -2.57
N THR A 27 12.90 12.92 -3.62
CA THR A 27 11.65 13.58 -4.03
C THR A 27 10.58 12.65 -4.61
N LEU A 28 10.89 11.39 -4.93
CA LEU A 28 9.96 10.39 -5.50
C LEU A 28 9.15 10.94 -6.70
N THR A 29 9.83 11.67 -7.60
CA THR A 29 9.27 12.39 -8.76
C THR A 29 9.54 11.73 -10.10
N GLU A 30 10.32 10.65 -10.15
CA GLU A 30 10.68 10.00 -11.41
C GLU A 30 9.58 9.05 -11.90
N ASN A 31 9.60 8.68 -13.19
CA ASN A 31 8.64 7.73 -13.75
C ASN A 31 8.63 6.36 -13.05
N LYS A 32 9.75 5.96 -12.44
CA LYS A 32 9.88 4.74 -11.64
C LYS A 32 9.24 4.83 -10.25
N ASP A 33 8.87 6.03 -9.81
CA ASP A 33 8.30 6.31 -8.49
C ASP A 33 6.79 6.14 -8.52
N LYS A 34 6.38 4.93 -8.86
CA LYS A 34 5.00 4.49 -9.01
C LYS A 34 4.84 3.07 -8.47
N GLY A 35 3.63 2.69 -8.06
CA GLY A 35 3.33 1.41 -7.42
C GLY A 35 2.43 1.57 -6.22
N LEU A 36 2.76 0.90 -5.11
CA LEU A 36 2.02 0.99 -3.84
C LEU A 36 2.73 1.90 -2.85
N TYR A 37 2.00 2.41 -1.88
CA TYR A 37 2.58 3.11 -0.73
C TYR A 37 1.79 2.79 0.55
N GLN A 38 2.49 2.85 1.67
CA GLN A 38 1.95 2.71 3.02
C GLN A 38 2.21 3.98 3.81
N ILE A 39 1.28 4.32 4.71
CA ILE A 39 1.37 5.47 5.59
C ILE A 39 1.18 5.00 7.02
N TYR A 40 2.17 5.33 7.86
CA TYR A 40 2.17 5.07 9.30
C TYR A 40 2.10 6.38 10.08
N GLY A 41 1.44 6.35 11.23
CA GLY A 41 1.33 7.49 12.12
C GLY A 41 0.56 7.14 13.39
N ASP A 42 0.10 8.17 14.10
CA ASP A 42 -0.62 8.01 15.36
C ASP A 42 -2.12 7.78 15.13
N HIS A 43 -2.70 6.76 15.75
CA HIS A 43 -4.14 6.50 15.75
C HIS A 43 -4.68 6.59 17.20
N PRO A 44 -5.80 7.28 17.46
CA PRO A 44 -6.29 7.54 18.82
C PRO A 44 -6.62 6.28 19.62
N VAL A 45 -6.95 5.17 18.94
CA VAL A 45 -7.28 3.88 19.59
C VAL A 45 -6.10 2.91 19.57
N TYR A 46 -5.31 2.89 18.50
CA TYR A 46 -4.28 1.86 18.27
C TYR A 46 -2.88 2.31 18.71
N GLY A 47 -2.72 3.59 19.07
CA GLY A 47 -1.46 4.15 19.53
C GLY A 47 -0.61 4.72 18.38
N SER A 48 0.67 4.93 18.66
CA SER A 48 1.62 5.52 17.71
C SER A 48 2.16 4.51 16.72
N ASP A 49 2.67 5.00 15.58
CA ASP A 49 3.38 4.20 14.56
C ASP A 49 2.53 3.04 13.97
N THR A 50 1.22 3.24 13.84
CA THR A 50 0.25 2.27 13.32
C THR A 50 0.06 2.44 11.81
N LEU A 51 -0.23 1.35 11.09
CA LEU A 51 -0.61 1.37 9.67
C LEU A 51 -1.95 2.09 9.49
N LEU A 52 -1.90 3.29 8.93
CA LEU A 52 -3.07 4.15 8.73
C LEU A 52 -3.70 3.94 7.36
N TYR A 53 -2.86 3.81 6.33
CA TYR A 53 -3.33 3.79 4.94
C TYR A 53 -2.44 2.96 4.03
N ILE A 54 -3.05 2.26 3.09
CA ILE A 54 -2.41 1.68 1.91
C ILE A 54 -3.08 2.31 0.69
N GLY A 55 -2.28 2.76 -0.28
CA GLY A 55 -2.77 3.27 -1.55
C GLY A 55 -1.83 2.96 -2.71
N LYS A 56 -2.25 3.36 -3.92
CA LYS A 56 -1.45 3.21 -5.15
C LYS A 56 -1.24 4.51 -5.91
N ALA A 57 -0.12 4.58 -6.62
CA ALA A 57 0.26 5.64 -7.54
C ALA A 57 0.56 5.03 -8.92
N VAL A 58 -0.39 5.16 -9.85
CA VAL A 58 -0.34 4.51 -11.18
C VAL A 58 -0.17 5.55 -12.29
N LYS A 59 -1.10 6.49 -12.37
CA LYS A 59 -1.09 7.58 -13.37
C LYS A 59 -0.12 8.70 -13.02
N GLN A 60 0.25 8.82 -11.75
CA GLN A 60 1.10 9.87 -11.22
C GLN A 60 2.15 9.26 -10.30
N THR A 61 3.21 10.01 -10.04
CA THR A 61 4.28 9.62 -9.12
C THR A 61 3.82 9.62 -7.67
N PHE A 62 4.55 8.91 -6.80
CA PHE A 62 4.22 8.80 -5.38
C PHE A 62 4.04 10.18 -4.74
N ASN A 63 4.96 11.12 -4.99
CA ASN A 63 4.85 12.45 -4.39
C ASN A 63 3.54 13.17 -4.76
N LYS A 64 3.19 13.20 -6.05
CA LYS A 64 1.97 13.84 -6.52
C LYS A 64 0.73 13.16 -5.97
N ARG A 65 0.70 11.82 -5.97
CA ARG A 65 -0.46 11.06 -5.49
C ARG A 65 -0.64 11.19 -3.99
N ILE A 66 0.43 11.05 -3.20
CA ILE A 66 0.37 11.17 -1.74
C ILE A 66 -0.05 12.58 -1.32
N ASN A 67 0.39 13.62 -2.04
CA ASN A 67 -0.03 15.00 -1.76
C ASN A 67 -1.55 15.25 -1.97
N GLN A 68 -2.23 14.40 -2.74
CA GLN A 68 -3.67 14.51 -2.98
C GLN A 68 -4.50 13.76 -1.93
N GLU A 69 -3.88 12.92 -1.11
CA GLU A 69 -4.59 12.07 -0.14
C GLU A 69 -4.67 12.77 1.21
N HIS A 70 -5.84 13.32 1.54
CA HIS A 70 -6.03 14.10 2.77
C HIS A 70 -6.54 13.27 3.96
N ASN A 71 -6.97 12.02 3.74
CA ASN A 71 -7.69 11.21 4.73
C ASN A 71 -6.90 10.93 6.02
N TRP A 72 -5.57 10.99 5.96
CA TRP A 72 -4.66 10.75 7.08
C TRP A 72 -3.96 12.04 7.56
N TRP A 73 -4.23 13.20 6.95
CA TRP A 73 -3.61 14.49 7.31
C TRP A 73 -4.07 15.03 8.66
N HIS A 74 -5.25 14.63 9.13
CA HIS A 74 -5.74 14.98 10.47
C HIS A 74 -4.95 14.31 11.61
N ASN A 75 -3.89 13.57 11.28
CA ASN A 75 -2.91 13.14 12.26
C ASN A 75 -2.28 14.37 12.93
N ARG A 76 -2.49 14.52 14.24
CA ARG A 76 -2.09 15.69 15.04
C ARG A 76 -0.58 15.96 15.00
N HIS A 77 0.22 14.98 14.57
CA HIS A 77 1.67 15.06 14.47
C HIS A 77 2.14 14.67 13.07
N SER A 78 1.97 15.57 12.10
CA SER A 78 2.45 15.39 10.71
C SER A 78 3.95 15.03 10.63
N SER A 79 4.76 15.51 11.58
CA SER A 79 6.17 15.18 11.71
C SER A 79 6.48 13.72 12.10
N ARG A 80 5.47 12.94 12.51
CA ARG A 80 5.59 11.51 12.84
C ARG A 80 5.10 10.59 11.74
N ILE A 81 4.62 11.15 10.63
CA ILE A 81 4.18 10.37 9.49
C ILE A 81 5.40 9.69 8.86
N LYS A 82 5.32 8.37 8.70
CA LYS A 82 6.31 7.57 7.99
C LYS A 82 5.69 6.94 6.77
N ILE A 83 6.32 7.12 5.64
CA ILE A 83 5.85 6.67 4.34
C ILE A 83 6.82 5.62 3.81
N TYR A 84 6.27 4.56 3.25
CA TYR A 84 7.00 3.49 2.60
C TYR A 84 6.43 3.31 1.20
N VAL A 85 7.29 3.12 0.21
CA VAL A 85 6.87 2.94 -1.19
C VAL A 85 7.27 1.56 -1.69
N GLY A 86 6.33 0.90 -2.35
CA GLY A 86 6.45 -0.44 -2.89
C GLY A 86 6.50 -0.42 -4.41
N ARG A 87 7.60 -0.92 -4.98
CA ARG A 87 7.77 -1.05 -6.43
C ARG A 87 7.70 -2.52 -6.83
N PHE A 88 7.03 -2.79 -7.94
CA PHE A 88 6.84 -4.15 -8.42
C PHE A 88 8.07 -4.65 -9.15
N MET A 89 8.49 -5.86 -8.80
CA MET A 89 9.57 -6.59 -9.47
C MET A 89 8.95 -7.59 -10.44
N TYR A 90 9.41 -7.57 -11.68
CA TYR A 90 8.99 -8.52 -12.71
C TYR A 90 10.20 -9.18 -13.35
N ASN A 91 10.10 -10.49 -13.58
CA ASN A 91 11.08 -11.20 -14.40
C ASN A 91 11.00 -10.79 -15.87
N ARG A 92 9.79 -10.42 -16.32
CA ARG A 92 9.51 -9.86 -17.65
C ARG A 92 8.62 -8.65 -17.48
N ILE A 93 9.04 -7.50 -17.98
CA ILE A 93 8.29 -6.25 -17.90
C ILE A 93 6.92 -6.46 -18.57
N PRO A 94 5.80 -6.33 -17.83
CA PRO A 94 4.47 -6.42 -18.40
C PRO A 94 4.16 -5.21 -19.28
N ASP A 95 3.12 -5.30 -20.11
CA ASP A 95 2.56 -4.09 -20.70
C ASP A 95 1.94 -3.19 -19.61
N HIS A 96 1.70 -1.93 -19.97
CA HIS A 96 1.21 -0.94 -19.02
C HIS A 96 -0.12 -1.36 -18.39
N LYS A 97 -1.08 -1.89 -19.16
CA LYS A 97 -2.39 -2.27 -18.65
C LYS A 97 -2.28 -3.40 -17.63
N GLN A 98 -1.50 -4.44 -17.96
CA GLN A 98 -1.26 -5.55 -17.07
C GLN A 98 -0.59 -5.09 -15.77
N TRP A 99 0.36 -4.15 -15.84
CA TRP A 99 0.97 -3.53 -14.66
C TRP A 99 -0.06 -2.77 -13.80
N GLU A 100 -0.92 -1.94 -14.40
CA GLU A 100 -1.96 -1.21 -13.66
C GLU A 100 -2.95 -2.15 -12.94
N ASP A 101 -3.34 -3.23 -13.64
CA ASP A 101 -4.23 -4.26 -13.10
C ASP A 101 -3.57 -4.97 -11.91
N ASP A 102 -2.28 -5.30 -12.02
CA ASP A 102 -1.53 -5.98 -10.95
C ASP A 102 -1.32 -5.09 -9.73
N VAL A 103 -1.01 -3.81 -9.92
CA VAL A 103 -0.93 -2.83 -8.82
C VAL A 103 -2.29 -2.71 -8.12
N SER A 104 -3.37 -2.66 -8.89
CA SER A 104 -4.72 -2.49 -8.35
C SER A 104 -5.21 -3.71 -7.57
N GLU A 105 -4.94 -4.91 -8.06
CA GLU A 105 -5.30 -6.15 -7.36
C GLU A 105 -4.48 -6.32 -6.07
N ALA A 106 -3.18 -6.02 -6.12
CA ALA A 106 -2.33 -6.06 -4.93
C ALA A 106 -2.77 -5.05 -3.86
N GLU A 107 -3.08 -3.80 -4.25
CA GLU A 107 -3.64 -2.79 -3.33
C GLU A 107 -4.89 -3.32 -2.63
N ARG A 108 -5.85 -3.83 -3.41
CA ARG A 108 -7.13 -4.33 -2.90
C ARG A 108 -6.94 -5.49 -1.93
N LEU A 109 -6.07 -6.45 -2.27
CA LEU A 109 -5.80 -7.61 -1.42
C LEU A 109 -5.11 -7.20 -0.12
N LEU A 110 -4.15 -6.27 -0.18
CA LEU A 110 -3.44 -5.78 1.00
C LEU A 110 -4.35 -4.96 1.92
N ILE A 111 -5.21 -4.10 1.37
CA ILE A 111 -6.21 -3.36 2.17
C ILE A 111 -7.17 -4.35 2.85
N TYR A 112 -7.70 -5.31 2.10
CA TYR A 112 -8.62 -6.32 2.65
C TYR A 112 -7.97 -7.10 3.81
N THR A 113 -6.71 -7.50 3.62
CA THR A 113 -5.97 -8.33 4.59
C THR A 113 -5.61 -7.57 5.87
N HIS A 114 -5.20 -6.31 5.75
CA HIS A 114 -4.62 -5.56 6.87
C HIS A 114 -5.58 -4.54 7.48
N MET A 115 -6.70 -4.27 6.82
CA MET A 115 -7.77 -3.35 7.23
C MET A 115 -7.23 -2.05 7.87
N PRO A 116 -6.39 -1.25 7.16
CA PRO A 116 -5.80 -0.05 7.73
C PRO A 116 -6.86 0.94 8.22
N ALA A 117 -6.57 1.66 9.31
CA ALA A 117 -7.55 2.44 10.04
C ALA A 117 -8.30 3.51 9.20
N HIS A 118 -7.63 4.10 8.20
CA HIS A 118 -8.20 5.16 7.37
C HIS A 118 -8.53 4.73 5.93
N ASN A 119 -8.39 3.45 5.59
CA ASN A 119 -8.95 2.93 4.34
C ASN A 119 -10.46 2.75 4.51
N SER A 120 -11.30 3.55 3.85
CA SER A 120 -12.76 3.38 3.92
C SER A 120 -13.33 2.43 2.85
N SER A 121 -12.58 2.24 1.76
CA SER A 121 -12.94 1.35 0.64
C SER A 121 -12.22 0.01 0.76
N ASN A 122 -12.83 -1.08 0.28
CA ASN A 122 -12.31 -2.45 0.26
C ASN A 122 -12.12 -3.15 1.62
N ILE A 123 -12.57 -2.54 2.73
CA ILE A 123 -12.59 -3.19 4.06
C ILE A 123 -13.84 -4.08 4.22
N SER A 124 -14.97 -3.68 3.62
CA SER A 124 -16.27 -4.35 3.80
C SER A 124 -16.72 -5.19 2.59
N SER A 125 -15.99 -5.17 1.48
CA SER A 125 -16.30 -6.00 0.32
C SER A 125 -15.56 -7.34 0.39
N VAL A 126 -16.26 -8.40 0.00
CA VAL A 126 -15.64 -9.70 -0.28
C VAL A 126 -14.53 -9.47 -1.31
N TYR A 127 -13.30 -9.86 -0.99
CA TYR A 127 -12.26 -9.94 -2.01
C TYR A 127 -12.64 -11.02 -3.02
N ASP A 128 -13.26 -10.61 -4.12
CA ASP A 128 -13.54 -11.46 -5.27
C ASP A 128 -13.09 -10.70 -6.53
N SER A 129 -11.89 -10.98 -7.02
CA SER A 129 -11.49 -10.54 -8.38
C SER A 129 -11.60 -11.65 -9.41
N GLY A 130 -11.95 -12.87 -9.00
CA GLY A 130 -11.71 -14.06 -9.81
C GLY A 130 -10.23 -14.31 -10.17
N ARG A 131 -9.28 -13.51 -9.68
CA ARG A 131 -7.83 -13.71 -9.90
C ARG A 131 -7.19 -14.37 -8.69
N ASP A 132 -6.54 -15.50 -8.94
CA ASP A 132 -5.70 -16.18 -7.97
C ASP A 132 -4.32 -15.51 -7.94
N ILE A 133 -4.12 -14.62 -6.97
CA ILE A 133 -2.88 -13.86 -6.80
C ILE A 133 -2.31 -14.06 -5.40
N THR A 134 -0.98 -13.99 -5.33
CA THR A 134 -0.23 -13.92 -4.08
C THR A 134 0.70 -12.73 -4.15
N VAL A 135 0.59 -11.82 -3.19
CA VAL A 135 1.49 -10.67 -3.05
C VAL A 135 2.62 -11.06 -2.10
N MET A 136 3.85 -10.96 -2.59
CA MET A 136 5.09 -11.20 -1.85
C MET A 136 5.74 -9.86 -1.52
N ASN A 137 5.75 -9.50 -0.23
CA ASN A 137 6.30 -8.23 0.26
C ASN A 137 7.75 -8.43 0.73
N TYR A 138 8.68 -7.68 0.14
CA TYR A 138 10.11 -7.71 0.46
C TYR A 138 10.61 -6.36 0.97
N GLY A 139 11.77 -6.38 1.64
CA GLY A 139 12.41 -5.16 2.12
C GLY A 139 11.65 -4.55 3.30
N MET A 140 11.48 -3.22 3.28
CA MET A 140 10.91 -2.46 4.39
C MET A 140 9.37 -2.49 4.41
N HIS A 141 8.77 -3.68 4.45
CA HIS A 141 7.31 -3.86 4.35
C HIS A 141 6.55 -3.68 5.68
N ARG A 142 7.27 -3.44 6.79
CA ARG A 142 6.70 -3.05 8.10
C ARG A 142 5.62 -4.03 8.58
N SER A 143 4.41 -3.54 8.86
CA SER A 143 3.31 -4.36 9.41
C SER A 143 2.64 -5.25 8.37
N LEU A 144 3.02 -5.18 7.08
CA LEU A 144 2.46 -6.08 6.09
C LEU A 144 2.95 -7.51 6.32
N ILE A 145 2.05 -8.48 6.19
CA ILE A 145 2.38 -9.90 6.12
C ILE A 145 3.26 -10.13 4.88
N THR A 146 4.33 -10.92 5.03
CA THR A 146 5.30 -11.19 3.97
C THR A 146 4.67 -11.84 2.74
N GLU A 147 3.73 -12.76 2.93
CA GLU A 147 3.01 -13.44 1.86
C GLU A 147 1.51 -13.34 2.09
N VAL A 148 0.79 -12.76 1.11
CA VAL A 148 -0.66 -12.58 1.17
C VAL A 148 -1.30 -13.20 -0.06
N SER A 149 -2.07 -14.28 0.14
CA SER A 149 -2.72 -15.01 -0.95
C SER A 149 -4.23 -14.78 -0.97
N SER A 150 -4.80 -14.50 -2.15
CA SER A 150 -6.24 -14.36 -2.31
C SER A 150 -7.01 -15.66 -2.01
N LYS A 151 -6.42 -16.83 -2.30
CA LYS A 151 -7.02 -18.14 -2.01
C LYS A 151 -7.19 -18.42 -0.53
N MET A 152 -6.24 -18.00 0.29
CA MET A 152 -6.29 -18.21 1.74
C MET A 152 -7.54 -17.53 2.32
N TRP A 153 -7.82 -16.31 1.87
CA TRP A 153 -8.95 -15.54 2.35
C TRP A 153 -10.30 -16.03 1.80
N LEU A 154 -10.36 -16.45 0.54
CA LEU A 154 -11.57 -17.11 0.00
C LEU A 154 -11.92 -18.39 0.77
N ARG A 155 -10.91 -19.18 1.15
CA ARG A 155 -11.12 -20.39 1.98
C ARG A 155 -11.64 -20.05 3.38
N GLU A 156 -11.06 -19.06 4.04
CA GLU A 156 -11.50 -18.66 5.38
C GLU A 156 -12.93 -18.09 5.36
N GLN A 157 -13.30 -17.34 4.33
CA GLN A 157 -14.68 -16.88 4.14
C GLN A 157 -15.66 -18.03 3.91
N ASN A 158 -15.32 -18.99 3.04
CA ASN A 158 -16.17 -20.17 2.82
C ASN A 158 -16.31 -20.99 4.10
N ARG A 159 -15.22 -21.09 4.90
CA ARG A 159 -15.25 -21.73 6.21
C ARG A 159 -16.20 -21.01 7.17
N LEU A 160 -16.12 -19.68 7.28
CA LEU A 160 -17.00 -18.89 8.15
C LEU A 160 -18.49 -19.01 7.75
N LYS A 161 -18.80 -19.14 6.45
CA LYS A 161 -20.17 -19.40 5.99
C LYS A 161 -20.69 -20.78 6.41
N ILE A 162 -19.84 -21.80 6.44
CA ILE A 162 -20.22 -23.17 6.83
C ILE A 162 -20.55 -23.26 8.34
N TYR A 163 -19.99 -22.39 9.17
CA TYR A 163 -20.21 -22.37 10.62
C TYR A 163 -21.22 -21.29 11.07
N GLY A 164 -21.82 -20.56 10.13
CA GLY A 164 -22.72 -19.44 10.38
C GLY A 164 -24.19 -19.69 10.06
N GLU A 165 -24.60 -20.94 9.86
CA GLU A 165 -26.01 -21.37 9.70
C GLU A 165 -26.44 -22.32 10.83
#